data_AF-E5LF82-F1
#
_entry.id   AF-E5LF82-F1
#
_cell.length_a   1.000
_cell.length_b   1.000
_cell.length_c   1.000
_cell.angle_alpha   90.00
_cell.angle_beta   90.00
_cell.angle_gamma   90.00
#
_symmetry.space_group_name_H-M   'P 1'
#
loop_
_entity.id
_entity.type
_entity.pdbx_description
1 polymer ?
#
loop_
_entity_poly.entity_id
_entity_poly.type
_entity_poly.pdbx_seq_one_letter_code
_entity_poly.pdbx_strand_id
1 'polypeptide(L)' 'MQNAPLFIDDSPNMSLMEIRAKCRRLKQTNDLKLVVIDYLQLMTSGKAVESRQQEVSEFSRALKLLAKELEV' A
#
# COMPACT_ATOMS: atom_id res chain seq x y z
N MET A 1 -24.34 2.55 11.22
CA MET A 1 -23.42 2.27 10.09
C MET A 1 -22.50 3.46 9.74
N GLN A 2 -22.43 4.56 10.50
CA GLN A 2 -21.73 5.77 10.03
C GLN A 2 -20.28 5.99 10.50
N ASN A 3 -19.71 5.19 11.41
CA ASN A 3 -18.40 5.48 11.99
C ASN A 3 -17.43 4.30 11.91
N ALA A 4 -17.27 3.68 10.73
CA ALA A 4 -16.07 2.87 10.53
C ALA A 4 -14.87 3.83 10.45
N PRO A 5 -13.80 3.65 11.25
CA PRO A 5 -12.64 4.54 11.20
C PRO A 5 -11.98 4.44 9.82
N LEU A 6 -12.15 5.48 9.01
CA LEU A 6 -11.56 5.62 7.69
C LEU A 6 -10.32 6.52 7.79
N PHE A 7 -9.17 5.98 7.40
CA PHE A 7 -7.92 6.72 7.33
C PHE A 7 -7.60 6.99 5.86
N ILE A 8 -7.44 8.27 5.51
CA ILE A 8 -7.10 8.71 4.15
C ILE A 8 -5.70 9.32 4.19
N ASP A 9 -4.88 8.93 3.22
CA ASP A 9 -3.55 9.48 3.00
C ASP A 9 -3.43 9.87 1.53
N ASP A 10 -3.35 11.17 1.28
CA ASP A 10 -3.29 11.80 -0.04
C ASP A 10 -1.87 12.21 -0.45
N SER A 11 -0.85 11.73 0.29
CA SER A 11 0.56 12.02 -0.02
C SER A 11 0.89 11.53 -1.45
N PRO A 12 1.43 12.39 -2.34
CA PRO A 12 1.77 12.00 -3.70
C PRO A 12 3.02 11.08 -3.72
N ASN A 13 3.15 10.28 -4.77
CA ASN A 13 4.36 9.50 -5.09
C ASN A 13 4.85 8.56 -3.98
N MET A 14 3.94 8.04 -3.14
CA MET A 14 4.32 7.12 -2.07
C MET A 14 5.00 5.87 -2.61
N SER A 15 6.15 5.56 -2.02
CA SER A 15 6.86 4.30 -2.23
C SER A 15 6.14 3.15 -1.51
N LEU A 16 6.36 1.94 -2.00
CA LEU A 16 5.88 0.72 -1.35
C LEU A 16 6.33 0.61 0.12
N MET A 17 7.55 1.08 0.45
CA MET A 17 8.08 1.03 1.81
C MET A 17 7.30 1.96 2.75
N GLU A 18 6.94 3.16 2.30
CA GLU A 18 6.12 4.11 3.06
C GLU A 18 4.71 3.56 3.28
N ILE A 19 4.10 2.96 2.26
CA ILE A 19 2.79 2.30 2.37
C ILE A 19 2.85 1.19 3.42
N ARG A 20 3.89 0.33 3.39
CA ARG A 20 4.09 -0.74 4.37
C ARG A 20 4.20 -0.17 5.79
N ALA A 21 5.02 0.86 5.99
CA ALA A 21 5.21 1.49 7.30
C ALA A 21 3.90 2.08 7.86
N LYS A 22 3.15 2.79 7.01
CA LYS A 22 1.85 3.38 7.37
C LYS A 22 0.82 2.30 7.73
N CYS A 23 0.69 1.25 6.92
CA CYS A 23 -0.26 0.17 7.16
C CYS A 23 0.08 -0.62 8.45
N ARG A 24 1.37 -0.90 8.70
CA ARG A 24 1.80 -1.53 9.96
C ARG A 24 1.46 -0.69 11.17
N ARG A 25 1.74 0.61 11.12
CA ARG A 25 1.39 1.55 12.20
C ARG A 25 -0.12 1.54 12.43
N LEU A 26 -0.92 1.61 11.36
CA LEU A 26 -2.38 1.58 11.46
C LEU A 26 -2.89 0.25 12.03
N LYS A 27 -2.32 -0.90 11.65
CA LYS A 27 -2.67 -2.22 12.20
C LYS A 27 -2.31 -2.38 13.69
N GLN A 28 -1.24 -1.73 14.14
CA GLN A 28 -0.81 -1.76 15.55
C GLN A 28 -1.70 -0.90 16.44
N THR A 29 -2.10 0.29 15.96
CA THR A 29 -2.87 1.24 16.76
C THR A 29 -4.38 1.17 16.52
N ASN A 30 -4.81 0.48 15.46
CA ASN A 30 -6.21 0.33 15.06
C ASN A 30 -6.47 -1.09 14.54
N ASP A 31 -7.72 -1.53 14.59
CA ASP A 31 -8.14 -2.80 14.01
C ASP A 31 -8.29 -2.71 12.48
N LEU A 32 -7.18 -2.49 11.76
CA LEU A 32 -7.16 -2.34 10.31
C LEU A 32 -7.68 -3.62 9.64
N LYS A 33 -8.75 -3.48 8.84
CA LYS A 33 -9.43 -4.58 8.12
C LYS A 33 -9.34 -4.51 6.60
N LEU A 34 -9.04 -3.34 6.03
CA LEU A 34 -9.00 -3.13 4.59
C LEU A 34 -7.99 -2.03 4.26
N VAL A 35 -7.25 -2.24 3.17
CA VAL A 35 -6.38 -1.24 2.57
C VAL A 35 -6.81 -1.07 1.11
N VAL A 36 -7.05 0.17 0.70
CA VAL A 36 -7.36 0.54 -0.69
C VAL A 36 -6.25 1.45 -1.19
N ILE A 37 -5.76 1.19 -2.41
CA ILE A 37 -4.74 2.01 -3.07
C ILE A 37 -5.33 2.49 -4.40
N ASP A 38 -5.39 3.81 -4.58
CA ASP A 38 -5.86 4.47 -5.79
C ASP A 38 -4.75 5.42 -6.32
N TYR A 39 -3.98 5.06 -7.35
CA TYR A 39 -3.94 3.77 -8.07
C TYR A 39 -2.49 3.29 -8.22
N LEU A 40 -2.33 1.98 -8.41
CA LEU A 40 -1.03 1.30 -8.39
C LEU A 40 0.01 1.90 -9.35
N GLN A 41 -0.43 2.36 -10.53
CA GLN A 41 0.41 2.94 -11.55
C GLN A 41 0.89 4.37 -11.23
N LEU A 42 0.59 4.95 -10.07
CA LEU A 42 1.27 6.15 -9.57
C LEU A 42 2.44 5.83 -8.64
N MET A 43 2.57 4.58 -8.21
CA MET A 43 3.69 4.16 -7.37
C MET A 43 4.99 4.13 -8.18
N THR A 44 6.10 4.43 -7.52
CA THR A 44 7.45 4.32 -8.10
C THR A 44 8.36 3.55 -7.15
N SER A 45 9.23 2.73 -7.73
CA SER A 45 10.28 2.03 -7.00
C SER A 45 11.50 2.93 -6.73
N GLY A 46 11.53 4.14 -7.31
CA GLY A 46 12.68 5.04 -7.28
C GLY A 46 13.91 4.51 -8.04
N LYS A 47 13.75 3.42 -8.79
CA LYS A 47 14.81 2.75 -9.55
C LYS A 47 14.53 2.84 -11.05
N ALA A 48 15.59 2.84 -11.84
CA ALA A 48 15.46 2.58 -13.27
C ALA A 48 14.98 1.14 -13.47
N VAL A 49 13.83 0.98 -14.12
CA VAL A 49 13.23 -0.30 -14.47
C VAL A 49 13.10 -0.39 -15.98
N GLU A 50 13.39 -1.56 -16.55
CA GLU A 50 13.33 -1.77 -18.00
C GLU A 50 11.90 -1.74 -18.53
N SER A 51 10.92 -2.14 -17.72
CA SER A 51 9.52 -2.18 -18.11
C SER A 51 8.60 -1.77 -16.97
N ARG A 52 7.69 -0.84 -17.26
CA ARG A 52 6.62 -0.43 -16.33
C ARG A 52 5.70 -1.58 -15.96
N GLN A 53 5.50 -2.55 -16.86
CA GLN A 53 4.68 -3.74 -16.57
C GLN A 53 5.33 -4.64 -15.52
N GLN A 54 6.66 -4.77 -15.58
CA GLN A 54 7.41 -5.54 -14.59
C GLN A 54 7.36 -4.86 -13.21
N GLU A 55 7.54 -3.54 -13.17
CA GLU A 55 7.45 -2.77 -11.93
C GLU A 55 6.05 -2.87 -11.28
N VAL A 56 4.99 -2.74 -12.08
CA VAL A 56 3.61 -2.96 -11.63
C VAL A 56 3.41 -4.39 -11.12
N SER A 57 3.99 -5.38 -11.78
CA SER A 57 3.94 -6.79 -11.35
C SER A 57 4.65 -7.00 -10.01
N GLU A 58 5.78 -6.33 -9.78
CA GLU A 58 6.52 -6.34 -8.52
C GLU A 58 5.71 -5.68 -7.39
N PHE A 59 5.09 -4.53 -7.64
CA PHE A 59 4.20 -3.89 -6.67
C PHE A 59 3.03 -4.79 -6.29
N SER A 60 2.37 -5.42 -7.27
CA SER A 60 1.27 -6.35 -7.02
C SER A 60 1.68 -7.51 -6.11
N ARG A 61 2.84 -8.14 -6.39
CA ARG A 61 3.38 -9.22 -5.53
C ARG A 61 3.66 -8.73 -4.12
N ALA A 62 4.28 -7.57 -3.98
CA ALA A 62 4.65 -7.04 -2.67
C ALA A 62 3.43 -6.60 -1.83
N LEU A 63 2.39 -6.05 -2.48
CA LEU A 63 1.11 -5.76 -1.84
C LEU A 63 0.41 -7.03 -1.39
N LYS A 64 0.45 -8.12 -2.18
CA LYS A 64 -0.09 -9.41 -1.72
C LYS A 64 0.64 -9.94 -0.48
N LEU A 65 1.96 -9.78 -0.41
CA LEU A 65 2.74 -10.14 0.77
C LEU A 65 2.40 -9.24 1.97
N LEU A 66 2.21 -7.94 1.75
CA LEU A 66 1.76 -7.02 2.80
C LEU A 66 0.38 -7.42 3.35
N ALA A 67 -0.57 -7.76 2.48
CA ALA A 67 -1.90 -8.22 2.89
C ALA A 67 -1.82 -9.48 3.76
N LYS A 68 -1.02 -10.47 3.34
CA LYS A 68 -0.75 -11.68 4.15
C LYS A 68 -0.13 -11.36 5.50
N GLU A 69 0.82 -10.43 5.54
CA GLU A 69 1.52 -10.02 6.77
C GLU A 69 0.61 -9.29 7.75
N LEU A 70 -0.31 -8.46 7.25
CA LEU A 70 -1.24 -7.68 8.06
C LEU A 70 -2.54 -8.43 8.36
N GLU A 71 -2.73 -9.62 7.78
CA GLU A 71 -3.97 -10.40 7.86
C GLU A 71 -5.19 -9.56 7.46
N VAL A 72 -5.12 -8.95 6.27
CA VAL A 72 -6.21 -8.19 5.61
C VAL A 72 -6.39 -8.60 4.16
#